data_AF-A0AAU3EW13-F1
#
_entry.id   AF-A0AAU3EW13-F1
#
_cell.length_a   1.000
_cell.length_b   1.000
_cell.length_c   1.000
_cell.angle_alpha   90.00
_cell.angle_beta   90.00
_cell.angle_gamma   90.00
#
_symmetry.space_group_name_H-M   'P 1'
#
loop_
_entity.id
_entity.type
_entity.pdbx_description
1 polymer ?
#
loop_
_entity_poly.entity_id
_entity_poly.type
_entity_poly.pdbx_seq_one_letter_code
_entity_poly.pdbx_strand_id
1 'polypeptide(L)'
;MVPLSAPPSSYTAAVERYLTGAGIAKSSARIYRISLTTWGWMLAGEPAPTGPARRGAKPAAVPIAAIDHPALPELRAELAAAQADEMDADTVNRELSIARKAIGWWQRQGWIKSDPTIGIERRPAPPDRTKALAENQVAALWRLHVGLSDDAL
;
A
#
# COMPACT_ATOMS: atom_id res chain seq x y z
N MET A 1 -16.72 -9.44 -21.64
CA MET A 1 -15.33 -9.00 -21.86
C MET A 1 -14.43 -10.21 -21.63
N VAL A 2 -13.62 -10.58 -22.60
CA VAL A 2 -12.66 -11.70 -22.49
C VAL A 2 -11.42 -11.21 -21.74
N PRO A 3 -10.89 -11.94 -20.75
CA PRO A 3 -9.69 -11.52 -20.03
C PRO A 3 -8.49 -11.45 -20.97
N LEU A 4 -7.73 -10.35 -20.90
CA LEU A 4 -6.54 -10.12 -21.76
C LEU A 4 -5.38 -11.07 -21.43
N SER A 5 -5.42 -11.71 -20.26
CA SER A 5 -4.48 -12.73 -19.81
C SER A 5 -5.13 -13.59 -18.73
N ALA A 6 -4.74 -14.86 -18.60
CA ALA A 6 -5.26 -15.74 -17.55
C ALA A 6 -4.97 -15.16 -16.15
N PRO A 7 -5.96 -15.17 -15.22
CA PRO A 7 -5.75 -14.65 -13.88
C PRO A 7 -4.67 -15.47 -13.16
N PRO A 8 -3.79 -14.82 -12.39
CA PRO A 8 -2.87 -15.53 -11.50
C PRO A 8 -3.66 -16.24 -10.39
N SER A 9 -3.11 -17.32 -9.82
CA SER A 9 -3.80 -18.12 -8.81
C SER A 9 -3.95 -17.43 -7.44
N SER A 10 -3.14 -16.42 -7.15
CA SER A 10 -3.11 -15.74 -5.84
C SER A 10 -3.01 -14.22 -5.95
N TYR A 11 -3.42 -13.54 -4.88
CA TYR A 11 -3.27 -12.11 -4.68
C TYR A 11 -1.81 -11.66 -4.82
N THR A 12 -0.87 -12.35 -4.17
CA THR A 12 0.56 -12.03 -4.24
C THR A 12 1.09 -12.11 -5.68
N ALA A 13 0.70 -13.14 -6.43
CA ALA A 13 1.07 -13.23 -7.84
C ALA A 13 0.42 -12.13 -8.70
N ALA A 14 -0.80 -11.70 -8.36
CA ALA A 14 -1.45 -10.55 -9.00
C ALA A 14 -0.73 -9.23 -8.72
N VAL A 15 -0.22 -9.05 -7.51
CA VAL A 15 0.61 -7.90 -7.12
C VAL A 15 1.90 -7.87 -7.94
N GLU A 16 2.63 -8.98 -8.04
CA GLU A 16 3.88 -8.99 -8.81
C GLU A 16 3.64 -8.72 -10.31
N ARG A 17 2.55 -9.25 -10.88
CA ARG A 17 2.16 -8.90 -12.26
C ARG A 17 1.76 -7.43 -12.42
N TYR A 18 1.09 -6.84 -11.43
CA TYR A 18 0.77 -5.42 -11.44
C TYR A 18 2.02 -4.54 -11.37
N LEU A 19 2.95 -4.84 -10.46
CA LEU A 19 4.19 -4.08 -10.28
C LEU A 19 5.09 -4.11 -11.53
N THR A 20 5.06 -5.22 -12.27
CA THR A 20 5.85 -5.40 -13.50
C THR A 20 5.14 -4.89 -14.75
N GLY A 21 3.82 -5.07 -14.84
CA GLY A 21 3.04 -4.82 -16.06
C GLY A 21 2.32 -3.47 -16.13
N ALA A 22 2.16 -2.75 -15.01
CA ALA A 22 1.40 -1.50 -14.99
C ALA A 22 2.23 -0.23 -15.23
N GLY A 23 3.52 -0.37 -15.55
CA GLY A 23 4.42 0.78 -15.78
C GLY A 23 4.75 1.57 -14.51
N ILE A 24 4.76 0.91 -13.34
CA ILE A 24 5.13 1.55 -12.08
C ILE A 24 6.62 1.90 -12.10
N ALA A 25 6.94 3.16 -11.80
CA ALA A 25 8.32 3.60 -11.71
C ALA A 25 9.10 2.80 -10.65
N LYS A 26 10.37 2.47 -10.94
CA LYS A 26 11.25 1.71 -10.03
C LYS A 26 11.32 2.33 -8.63
N SER A 27 11.36 3.66 -8.55
CA SER A 27 11.37 4.42 -7.28
C SER A 27 10.11 4.19 -6.43
N SER A 28 8.96 3.89 -7.06
CA SER A 28 7.67 3.71 -6.38
C SER A 28 7.35 2.25 -6.08
N ALA A 29 7.96 1.30 -6.80
CA ALA A 29 7.64 -0.13 -6.72
C ALA A 29 7.74 -0.69 -5.29
N ARG A 30 8.74 -0.25 -4.51
CA ARG A 30 8.90 -0.65 -3.11
C ARG A 30 7.70 -0.23 -2.25
N ILE A 31 7.27 1.02 -2.37
CA ILE A 31 6.15 1.55 -1.60
C ILE A 31 4.86 0.83 -1.98
N TYR A 32 4.64 0.63 -3.28
CA TYR A 32 3.46 -0.10 -3.77
C TYR A 32 3.43 -1.53 -3.24
N ARG A 33 4.57 -2.24 -3.23
CA ARG A 33 4.66 -3.59 -2.65
C ARG A 33 4.36 -3.61 -1.16
N ILE A 34 4.86 -2.64 -0.39
CA ILE A 34 4.57 -2.55 1.05
C ILE A 34 3.08 -2.37 1.26
N SER A 35 2.48 -1.36 0.62
CA SER A 35 1.05 -1.07 0.73
C SER A 35 0.19 -2.26 0.31
N LEU A 36 0.49 -2.91 -0.81
CA LEU A 36 -0.28 -4.07 -1.27
C LEU A 36 -0.08 -5.31 -0.39
N THR A 37 1.09 -5.46 0.24
CA THR A 37 1.29 -6.50 1.27
C THR A 37 0.44 -6.23 2.50
N THR A 38 0.36 -4.97 2.97
CA THR A 38 -0.54 -4.57 4.06
C THR A 38 -2.00 -4.95 3.74
N TRP A 39 -2.45 -4.66 2.52
CA TRP A 39 -3.76 -5.11 2.03
C TRP A 39 -3.92 -6.62 1.97
N GLY A 40 -2.86 -7.36 1.65
CA GLY A 40 -2.87 -8.83 1.65
C GLY A 40 -3.18 -9.43 3.03
N TRP A 41 -2.64 -8.84 4.11
CA TRP A 41 -2.97 -9.26 5.48
C TRP A 41 -4.45 -9.03 5.79
N MET A 42 -4.97 -7.85 5.46
CA MET A 42 -6.39 -7.53 5.66
C MET A 42 -7.31 -8.49 4.88
N LEU A 43 -6.96 -8.83 3.64
CA LEU A 43 -7.72 -9.79 2.83
C LEU A 43 -7.66 -11.22 3.37
N ALA A 44 -6.59 -11.57 4.08
CA ALA A 44 -6.46 -12.84 4.78
C ALA A 44 -7.23 -12.87 6.12
N GLY A 45 -7.80 -11.73 6.56
CA GLY A 45 -8.47 -11.60 7.85
C GLY A 45 -7.49 -11.49 9.03
N GLU A 46 -6.23 -11.14 8.77
CA GLU A 46 -5.17 -11.05 9.78
C GLU A 46 -4.67 -9.59 9.90
N PRO A 47 -4.34 -9.12 11.12
CA PRO A 47 -3.70 -7.82 11.27
C PRO A 47 -2.29 -7.83 10.68
N ALA A 48 -1.89 -6.73 10.03
CA ALA A 48 -0.53 -6.61 9.52
C ALA A 48 0.47 -6.56 10.70
N PRO A 49 1.55 -7.37 10.69
CA PRO A 49 2.51 -7.40 11.79
C PRO A 49 3.18 -6.03 11.97
N THR A 50 3.56 -5.70 13.21
CA THR A 50 4.26 -4.47 13.58
C THR A 50 5.65 -4.76 14.16
N GLY A 51 6.51 -3.74 14.25
CA GLY A 51 7.85 -3.89 14.85
C GLY A 51 8.74 -4.97 14.21
N PRO A 52 9.57 -5.69 15.00
CA PRO A 52 10.48 -6.73 14.51
C PRO A 52 9.79 -7.87 13.75
N ALA A 53 8.55 -8.19 14.09
CA ALA A 53 7.75 -9.24 13.45
C ALA A 53 7.43 -8.93 11.97
N ARG A 54 7.59 -7.68 11.51
CA ARG A 54 7.42 -7.32 10.09
C ARG A 54 8.46 -7.99 9.18
N ARG A 55 9.66 -8.31 9.69
CA ARG A 55 10.76 -8.73 8.83
C ARG A 55 10.51 -10.14 8.29
N GLY A 56 10.24 -10.24 7.00
CA GLY A 56 10.05 -11.53 6.31
C GLY A 56 8.65 -12.13 6.45
N ALA A 57 7.76 -11.51 7.24
CA ALA A 57 6.38 -11.95 7.36
C ALA A 57 5.63 -11.78 6.03
N LYS A 58 4.80 -12.77 5.71
CA LYS A 58 3.96 -12.79 4.50
C LYS A 58 2.54 -13.20 4.88
N PRO A 59 1.52 -12.55 4.32
CA PRO A 59 0.13 -12.94 4.57
C PRO A 59 -0.14 -14.34 4.04
N ALA A 60 -1.16 -14.99 4.61
CA ALA A 60 -1.67 -16.25 4.08
C ALA A 60 -2.03 -16.12 2.58
N ALA A 61 -1.93 -17.22 1.85
CA ALA A 61 -2.17 -17.21 0.41
C ALA A 61 -3.67 -17.02 0.11
N VAL A 62 -4.05 -15.80 -0.26
CA VAL A 62 -5.42 -15.47 -0.69
C VAL A 62 -5.57 -15.67 -2.20
N PRO A 63 -6.54 -16.47 -2.68
CA PRO A 63 -6.85 -16.55 -4.11
C PRO A 63 -7.31 -15.18 -4.65
N ILE A 64 -6.85 -14.76 -5.83
CA ILE A 64 -7.28 -13.45 -6.37
C ILE A 64 -8.79 -13.38 -6.60
N ALA A 65 -9.40 -14.50 -7.00
CA ALA A 65 -10.85 -14.60 -7.21
C ALA A 65 -11.64 -14.40 -5.92
N ALA A 66 -11.02 -14.59 -4.74
CA ALA A 66 -11.68 -14.33 -3.47
C ALA A 66 -12.02 -12.85 -3.27
N ILE A 67 -11.36 -11.92 -3.99
CA ILE A 67 -11.68 -10.48 -3.95
C ILE A 67 -13.13 -10.20 -4.40
N ASP A 68 -13.67 -11.01 -5.32
CA ASP A 68 -15.04 -10.90 -5.81
C ASP A 68 -16.07 -11.47 -4.81
N HIS A 69 -15.63 -12.03 -3.69
CA HIS A 69 -16.53 -12.66 -2.72
C HIS A 69 -17.47 -11.63 -2.07
N PRO A 70 -18.80 -11.85 -2.10
CA PRO A 70 -19.79 -10.85 -1.70
C PRO A 70 -19.81 -10.56 -0.18
N ALA A 71 -19.25 -11.44 0.65
CA ALA A 71 -19.18 -11.27 2.12
C ALA A 71 -17.99 -10.42 2.62
N LEU A 72 -17.12 -9.94 1.73
CA LEU A 72 -15.97 -9.10 2.10
C LEU A 72 -16.26 -7.69 2.68
N PRO A 73 -17.45 -7.06 2.55
CA PRO A 73 -17.68 -5.72 3.08
C PRO A 73 -17.58 -5.59 4.61
N GLU A 74 -18.06 -6.59 5.38
CA GLU A 74 -18.14 -6.51 6.85
C GLU A 74 -16.78 -6.67 7.52
N LEU A 75 -15.95 -7.59 7.02
CA LEU A 75 -14.56 -7.81 7.47
C LEU A 75 -13.67 -6.56 7.26
N ARG A 76 -14.05 -5.65 6.34
CA ARG A 76 -13.24 -4.47 5.97
C ARG A 76 -13.45 -3.24 6.83
N ALA A 77 -14.68 -2.98 7.28
CA ALA A 77 -14.97 -1.80 8.09
C ALA A 77 -14.25 -1.86 9.44
N GLU A 78 -14.22 -3.04 10.05
CA GLU A 78 -13.59 -3.30 11.33
C GLU A 78 -12.04 -3.29 11.23
N LEU A 79 -11.48 -3.90 10.19
CA LEU A 79 -10.02 -3.91 9.96
C LEU A 79 -9.48 -2.54 9.52
N ALA A 80 -10.23 -1.77 8.73
CA ALA A 80 -9.86 -0.41 8.35
C ALA A 80 -9.95 0.58 9.53
N ALA A 81 -10.86 0.35 10.49
CA ALA A 81 -10.87 1.09 11.74
C ALA A 81 -9.65 0.74 12.60
N ALA A 82 -9.40 -0.56 12.83
CA ALA A 82 -8.32 -1.04 13.70
C ALA A 82 -6.91 -0.66 13.21
N GLN A 83 -6.63 -0.78 11.91
CA GLN A 83 -5.32 -0.42 11.37
C GLN A 83 -5.06 1.09 11.43
N ALA A 84 -6.11 1.88 11.37
CA ALA A 84 -5.98 3.31 11.19
C ALA A 84 -6.01 4.07 12.53
N ASP A 85 -6.27 3.40 13.65
CA ASP A 85 -5.92 3.92 14.97
C ASP A 85 -4.40 3.90 15.22
N GLU A 86 -3.65 3.07 14.47
CA GLU A 86 -2.18 2.97 14.58
C GLU A 86 -1.41 3.79 13.53
N MET A 87 -2.05 4.20 12.43
CA MET A 87 -1.39 4.79 11.25
C MET A 87 -1.86 6.22 10.95
N ASP A 88 -0.91 7.08 10.56
CA ASP A 88 -1.21 8.44 10.11
C ASP A 88 -2.13 8.45 8.87
N ALA A 89 -3.03 9.44 8.81
CA ALA A 89 -4.06 9.56 7.79
C ALA A 89 -3.50 9.59 6.35
N ASP A 90 -2.33 10.20 6.14
CA ASP A 90 -1.69 10.24 4.82
C ASP A 90 -1.22 8.86 4.38
N THR A 91 -0.74 8.06 5.33
CA THR A 91 -0.31 6.70 5.03
C THR A 91 -1.51 5.84 4.63
N VAL A 92 -2.60 5.89 5.39
CA VAL A 92 -3.86 5.16 5.07
C VAL A 92 -4.40 5.59 3.71
N ASN A 93 -4.46 6.89 3.44
CA ASN A 93 -4.95 7.43 2.17
C ASN A 93 -4.07 7.03 0.98
N ARG A 94 -2.76 6.94 1.17
CA ARG A 94 -1.82 6.46 0.15
C ARG A 94 -2.02 4.98 -0.13
N GLU A 95 -2.15 4.15 0.90
CA GLU A 95 -2.40 2.72 0.73
C GLU A 95 -3.71 2.46 -0.01
N LEU A 96 -4.78 3.16 0.36
CA LEU A 96 -6.08 3.08 -0.33
C LEU A 96 -5.97 3.49 -1.81
N SER A 97 -5.23 4.56 -2.10
CA SER A 97 -5.00 5.01 -3.48
C SER A 97 -4.26 3.95 -4.32
N ILE A 98 -3.25 3.31 -3.74
CA ILE A 98 -2.48 2.24 -4.39
C ILE A 98 -3.37 1.02 -4.63
N ALA A 99 -4.15 0.59 -3.63
CA ALA A 99 -5.08 -0.53 -3.77
C ALA A 99 -6.09 -0.29 -4.90
N ARG A 100 -6.73 0.88 -4.95
CA ARG A 100 -7.65 1.26 -6.03
C ARG A 100 -7.02 1.19 -7.42
N LYS A 101 -5.78 1.66 -7.56
CA LYS A 101 -5.04 1.57 -8.83
C LYS A 101 -4.76 0.12 -9.24
N ALA A 102 -4.38 -0.74 -8.31
CA ALA A 102 -4.13 -2.16 -8.56
C ALA A 102 -5.42 -2.88 -8.97
N ILE A 103 -6.51 -2.67 -8.23
CA ILE A 103 -7.84 -3.23 -8.50
C ILE A 103 -8.34 -2.81 -9.88
N GLY A 104 -8.31 -1.51 -10.19
CA GLY A 104 -8.72 -1.02 -11.50
C GLY A 104 -7.87 -1.59 -12.64
N TRP A 105 -6.59 -1.89 -12.38
CA TRP A 105 -5.74 -2.58 -13.35
C TRP A 105 -6.14 -4.06 -13.49
N TRP A 106 -6.36 -4.79 -12.41
CA TRP A 106 -6.83 -6.19 -12.44
C TRP A 106 -8.21 -6.36 -13.12
N GLN A 107 -9.12 -5.41 -12.90
CA GLN A 107 -10.43 -5.37 -13.57
C GLN A 107 -10.26 -5.19 -15.08
N ARG A 108 -9.36 -4.31 -15.54
CA ARG A 108 -9.06 -4.16 -16.98
C ARG A 108 -8.47 -5.43 -17.60
N GLN A 109 -7.73 -6.23 -16.83
CA GLN A 109 -7.28 -7.55 -17.28
C GLN A 109 -8.40 -8.59 -17.31
N GLY A 110 -9.54 -8.32 -16.68
CA GLY A 110 -10.67 -9.24 -16.52
C GLY A 110 -10.45 -10.30 -15.43
N TRP A 111 -9.54 -10.07 -14.48
CA TRP A 111 -9.22 -11.05 -13.44
C TRP A 111 -10.19 -11.03 -12.26
N ILE A 112 -10.75 -9.86 -11.98
CA ILE A 112 -11.77 -9.61 -10.95
C ILE A 112 -12.84 -8.68 -11.52
N LYS A 113 -14.03 -8.71 -10.93
CA LYS A 113 -15.16 -7.87 -11.37
C LYS A 113 -15.49 -6.78 -10.35
N SER A 114 -15.40 -7.10 -9.06
CA SER A 114 -15.79 -6.23 -7.96
C SER A 114 -14.67 -5.26 -7.58
N ASP A 115 -15.02 -4.05 -7.17
CA ASP A 115 -14.09 -3.14 -6.49
C ASP A 115 -14.30 -3.26 -4.98
N PRO A 116 -13.39 -3.95 -4.26
CA PRO A 116 -13.48 -4.12 -2.82
C PRO A 116 -13.35 -2.85 -1.98
N THR A 117 -12.98 -1.72 -2.58
CA THR A 117 -12.74 -0.44 -1.90
C THR A 117 -13.91 0.53 -1.98
N ILE A 118 -15.00 0.13 -2.64
CA ILE A 118 -16.26 0.87 -2.63
C ILE A 118 -16.76 1.00 -1.19
N GLY A 119 -17.15 2.21 -0.79
CA GLY A 119 -17.60 2.52 0.57
C GLY A 119 -16.48 2.87 1.55
N ILE A 120 -15.20 2.70 1.20
CA ILE A 120 -14.09 3.14 2.04
C ILE A 120 -13.81 4.62 1.77
N GLU A 121 -14.13 5.47 2.74
CA GLU A 121 -13.86 6.90 2.63
C GLU A 121 -12.39 7.23 2.93
N ARG A 122 -11.90 8.30 2.30
CA ARG A 122 -10.58 8.85 2.64
C ARG A 122 -10.66 9.54 3.99
N ARG A 123 -9.57 9.42 4.75
CA ARG A 123 -9.45 10.16 6.02
C ARG A 123 -9.10 11.62 5.75
N PRO A 124 -9.63 12.56 6.55
CA PRO A 124 -9.16 13.94 6.51
C PRO A 124 -7.66 13.97 6.83
N ALA A 125 -6.84 14.41 5.88
CA ALA A 125 -5.42 14.63 6.14
C ALA A 125 -5.27 15.86 7.04
N PRO A 126 -4.45 15.81 8.10
CA PRO A 126 -4.06 17.01 8.83
C PRO A 126 -3.49 18.05 7.83
N PRO A 127 -3.72 19.35 8.05
CA PRO A 127 -3.09 20.37 7.22
C PRO A 127 -1.58 20.18 7.20
N ASP A 128 -0.97 20.27 6.02
CA ASP A 128 0.49 20.21 5.91
C ASP A 128 1.09 21.38 6.68
N ARG A 129 1.79 21.06 7.78
CA ARG A 129 2.48 22.03 8.64
C ARG A 129 3.96 22.14 8.29
N THR A 130 4.41 21.50 7.21
CA THR A 130 5.79 21.58 6.74
C THR A 130 6.09 23.03 6.38
N LYS A 131 6.86 23.70 7.23
CA LYS A 131 7.34 25.05 6.96
C LYS A 131 8.60 24.95 6.11
N ALA A 132 8.67 25.73 5.03
CA ALA A 132 9.92 25.93 4.31
C ALA A 132 10.98 26.47 5.29
N LEU A 133 12.21 25.96 5.19
CA LEU A 133 13.32 26.49 5.97
C LEU A 133 13.60 27.92 5.50
N ALA A 134 13.65 28.87 6.43
CA ALA A 134 14.10 30.22 6.14
C ALA A 134 15.60 30.24 5.81
N GLU A 135 16.04 31.22 5.03
CA GLU A 135 17.42 31.32 4.55
C GLU A 135 18.46 31.29 5.69
N ASN A 136 18.14 31.93 6.82
CA ASN A 136 18.97 31.90 8.03
C ASN A 136 19.06 30.50 8.66
N GLN A 137 17.99 29.69 8.59
CA GLN A 137 17.98 28.29 9.05
C GLN A 137 18.79 27.40 8.12
N VAL A 138 18.71 27.62 6.80
CA VAL A 138 19.56 26.95 5.80
C VAL A 138 21.03 27.28 6.03
N ALA A 139 21.36 28.56 6.24
CA ALA A 139 22.71 29.00 6.57
C ALA A 139 23.22 28.46 7.93
N ALA A 140 22.32 28.21 8.88
CA ALA A 140 22.67 27.57 10.15
C ALA A 140 22.93 26.05 9.98
N LEU A 141 22.15 25.36 9.14
CA LEU A 141 22.36 23.96 8.78
C LEU A 141 23.73 23.74 8.12
N TRP A 142 24.13 24.61 7.19
CA TRP A 142 25.45 24.54 6.55
C TRP A 142 26.63 24.79 7.50
N ARG A 143 26.40 25.50 8.61
CA ARG A 143 27.40 25.72 9.67
C ARG A 143 27.45 24.58 10.69
N LEU A 144 26.42 23.74 10.72
CA LEU A 144 26.41 22.52 11.50
C LEU A 144 27.29 21.49 10.78
N HIS A 145 28.59 21.49 11.10
CA HIS A 145 29.53 20.49 10.56
C HIS A 145 29.22 19.12 11.19
N VAL A 146 28.16 18.46 10.73
CA VAL A 146 27.90 17.06 11.05
C VAL A 146 28.95 16.26 10.30
N GLY A 147 29.87 15.63 11.03
CA GLY A 147 30.81 14.69 10.43
C GLY A 147 30.00 13.61 9.70
N LEU A 148 30.05 13.61 8.37
CA LEU A 148 29.62 12.46 7.60
C LEU A 148 30.59 11.34 7.97
N SER A 149 30.10 10.28 8.60
CA SER A 149 30.88 9.05 8.71
C SER A 149 31.01 8.48 7.31
N ASP A 150 32.21 8.54 6.75
CA ASP A 150 32.61 7.72 5.61
C ASP A 150 32.49 6.25 6.05
N ASP A 151 31.40 5.59 5.67
CA ASP A 151 31.38 4.13 5.71
C ASP A 151 32.34 3.64 4.61
N ALA A 152 33.46 3.09 5.07
CA ALA A 152 34.53 2.53 4.28
C ALA A 152 34.05 1.43 3.33
N LEU A 153 34.79 1.33 2.22
CA LEU A 153 34.78 0.30 1.17
C LEU A 153 34.51 -1.13 1.62
#